data_AF-A0A6N8HFU4-F1
#
_entry.id   AF-A0A6N8HFU4-F1
#
_cell.length_a   1.000
_cell.length_b   1.000
_cell.length_c   1.000
_cell.angle_alpha   90.00
_cell.angle_beta   90.00
_cell.angle_gamma   90.00
#
_symmetry.space_group_name_H-M   'P 1'
#
loop_
_entity.id
_entity.type
_entity.pdbx_description
1 polymer ?
#
loop_
_entity_poly.entity_id
_entity_poly.type
_entity_poly.pdbx_seq_one_letter_code
_entity_poly.pdbx_strand_id
1 'polypeptide(L)'
;MIQKYPLEWLDSLISLTLNPAKIYLQDLTREHLQQLTEKAIIETVHIQSELKNQVFSLHKESQIRLLVQKYHSALIILLDTVMAYREDKAFEHSDYSNLAKTLISCLDELLFFIENRFADFLGLEERVPVTYLAVSRKELKIKLDRLQKKLVKDVADPCFTGIVLEQLQRFINSRNNEGVTFRDLLYRRELVHKLDLLGKGDNRTSIYSALNELLIYMNFNSRHYIRYFTRTLADKINTLEDKAERLDSLHFHYKEFRQLQCHQNMILFPQQQGLKTVVGNWFEHEITYLEKTLTLHPDPVRGLKKVMTPLSVAKKVKVNISTDQIALFLRACDESRLIEARSLSQVFRQIVPHLATPAKTELSYDSVRSKSYNAEERDKEALVLLLQKIITKVKSY
;
A
#
# COMPACT_ATOMS: atom_id res chain seq x y z
N MET A 1 11.61 -6.51 43.25
CA MET A 1 11.56 -5.04 43.36
C MET A 1 10.22 -4.58 42.80
N ILE A 2 9.45 -3.81 43.56
CA ILE A 2 8.20 -3.22 43.07
C ILE A 2 8.61 -2.18 42.02
N GLN A 3 8.34 -2.44 40.73
CA GLN A 3 8.54 -1.44 39.68
C GLN A 3 7.59 -0.28 39.96
N LYS A 4 8.12 0.81 40.52
CA LYS A 4 7.39 2.07 40.62
C LYS A 4 7.14 2.61 39.22
N TYR A 5 5.92 3.07 38.97
CA TYR A 5 5.55 3.70 37.70
C TYR A 5 6.32 5.03 37.57
N PRO A 6 7.23 5.18 36.58
CA PRO A 6 8.15 6.32 36.56
C PRO A 6 7.50 7.68 36.27
N LEU A 7 6.28 7.69 35.73
CA LEU A 7 5.50 8.91 35.46
C LEU A 7 4.43 9.15 36.53
N GLU A 8 4.43 8.41 37.64
CA GLU A 8 3.37 8.43 38.68
C GLU A 8 3.06 9.84 39.17
N TRP A 9 4.08 10.68 39.39
CA TRP A 9 3.87 12.03 39.87
C TRP A 9 3.23 12.94 38.81
N LEU A 10 3.72 12.90 37.56
CA LEU A 10 3.15 13.69 36.46
C LEU A 10 1.71 13.25 36.16
N ASP A 11 1.46 11.94 36.14
CA ASP A 11 0.14 11.39 35.91
C ASP A 11 -0.83 11.78 37.02
N SER A 12 -0.43 11.65 38.29
CA SER A 12 -1.27 12.08 39.42
C SER A 12 -1.57 13.59 39.36
N LEU A 13 -0.58 14.42 39.06
CA LEU A 13 -0.76 15.87 38.93
C LEU A 13 -1.78 16.20 37.83
N ILE A 14 -1.65 15.60 36.65
CA ILE A 14 -2.49 15.91 35.48
C ILE A 14 -3.86 15.26 35.61
N SER A 15 -3.93 13.97 35.92
CA SER A 15 -5.17 13.19 35.89
C SER A 15 -6.07 13.45 37.11
N LEU A 16 -5.50 13.84 38.26
CA LEU A 16 -6.24 14.05 39.51
C LEU A 16 -6.27 15.51 39.96
N THR A 17 -5.09 16.13 40.16
CA THR A 17 -4.99 17.45 40.80
C THR A 17 -5.44 18.58 39.88
N LEU A 18 -5.02 18.54 38.61
CA LEU A 18 -5.32 19.58 37.62
C LEU A 18 -6.60 19.32 36.82
N ASN A 19 -7.33 18.26 37.16
CA ASN A 19 -8.55 17.89 36.45
C ASN A 19 -9.69 18.87 36.79
N PRO A 20 -10.23 19.64 35.82
CA PRO A 20 -11.31 20.61 36.06
C PRO A 20 -12.58 19.99 36.65
N ALA A 21 -12.83 18.70 36.41
CA ALA A 21 -13.98 17.98 36.94
C ALA A 21 -13.80 17.53 38.40
N LYS A 22 -12.64 17.77 39.01
CA LYS A 22 -12.31 17.38 40.39
C LYS A 22 -12.25 18.60 41.30
N ILE A 23 -12.61 18.39 42.57
CA ILE A 23 -12.71 19.46 43.58
C ILE A 23 -11.33 20.06 43.92
N TYR A 24 -10.27 19.26 43.81
CA TYR A 24 -8.90 19.64 44.19
C TYR A 24 -8.36 20.88 43.47
N LEU A 25 -8.90 21.21 42.29
CA LEU A 25 -8.48 22.37 41.52
C LEU A 25 -8.83 23.70 42.22
N GLN A 26 -9.89 23.74 43.03
CA GLN A 26 -10.35 24.98 43.68
C GLN A 26 -9.51 25.38 44.91
N ASP A 27 -8.73 24.45 45.47
CA ASP A 27 -7.97 24.63 46.71
C ASP A 27 -6.49 25.03 46.47
N LEU A 28 -6.07 25.18 45.22
CA LEU A 28 -4.67 25.50 44.88
C LEU A 28 -4.38 27.00 44.99
N THR A 29 -3.46 27.34 45.89
CA THR A 29 -2.94 28.71 46.03
C THR A 29 -1.87 29.00 44.98
N ARG A 30 -1.57 30.28 44.77
CA ARG A 30 -0.53 30.71 43.83
C ARG A 30 0.86 30.17 44.18
N GLU A 31 1.19 30.07 45.47
CA GLU A 31 2.44 29.48 45.94
C GLU A 31 2.51 27.98 45.62
N HIS A 32 1.41 27.25 45.81
CA HIS A 32 1.34 25.83 45.42
C HIS A 32 1.54 25.67 43.91
N LEU A 33 0.95 26.53 43.07
CA LEU A 33 1.13 26.48 41.61
C LEU A 33 2.59 26.72 41.19
N GLN A 34 3.30 27.63 41.86
CA GLN A 34 4.74 27.87 41.62
C GLN A 34 5.58 26.65 42.00
N GLN A 35 5.34 26.05 43.17
CA GLN A 35 6.04 24.85 43.61
C GLN A 35 5.80 23.67 42.66
N LEU A 36 4.56 23.50 42.16
CA LEU A 36 4.23 22.48 41.17
C LEU A 36 4.97 22.70 39.84
N THR A 37 5.11 23.97 39.43
CA THR A 37 5.85 24.36 38.22
C THR A 37 7.32 23.98 38.32
N GLU A 38 7.98 24.34 39.43
CA GLU A 38 9.39 24.00 39.67
C GLU A 38 9.60 22.49 39.75
N LYS A 39 8.70 21.81 40.47
CA LYS A 39 8.76 20.35 40.61
C LYS A 39 8.61 19.64 39.26
N ALA A 40 7.76 20.14 38.35
CA ALA A 40 7.61 19.56 37.01
C ALA A 40 8.91 19.60 36.19
N ILE A 41 9.69 20.68 36.32
CA ILE A 41 10.99 20.82 35.65
C ILE A 41 12.00 19.82 36.23
N ILE A 42 12.06 19.70 37.56
CA ILE A 42 12.95 18.75 38.24
C ILE A 42 12.58 17.30 37.87
N GLU A 43 11.29 16.97 37.90
CA GLU A 43 10.80 15.63 37.59
C GLU A 43 11.11 15.25 36.14
N THR A 44 11.07 16.21 35.21
CA THR A 44 11.44 15.99 33.81
C THR A 44 12.87 15.44 33.68
N VAL A 45 13.83 16.06 34.36
CA VAL A 45 15.23 15.61 34.36
C VAL A 45 15.36 14.23 35.03
N HIS A 46 14.63 14.00 36.13
CA HIS A 46 14.60 12.71 36.81
C HIS A 46 14.09 11.59 35.89
N ILE A 47 12.96 11.80 35.20
CA ILE A 47 12.36 10.84 34.26
C ILE A 47 13.32 10.53 33.11
N GLN A 48 14.00 11.53 32.56
CA GLN A 48 15.02 11.29 31.51
C GLN A 48 16.17 10.41 32.03
N SER A 49 16.62 10.62 33.27
CA SER A 49 17.67 9.81 33.90
C SER A 49 17.20 8.38 34.14
N GLU A 50 16.00 8.22 34.70
CA GLU A 50 15.39 6.93 35.01
C GLU A 50 15.17 6.10 33.74
N LEU A 51 14.64 6.70 32.67
CA LEU A 51 14.47 6.02 31.38
C LEU A 51 15.82 5.53 30.83
N LYS A 52 16.89 6.34 30.91
CA LYS A 52 18.23 5.90 30.49
C LYS A 52 18.68 4.69 31.30
N ASN A 53 18.58 4.75 32.62
CA ASN A 53 19.00 3.66 33.52
C ASN A 53 18.23 2.37 33.23
N GLN A 54 16.92 2.47 33.02
CA GLN A 54 16.09 1.33 32.66
C GLN A 54 16.50 0.73 31.32
N VAL A 55 16.71 1.56 30.29
CA VAL A 55 17.19 1.08 28.97
C VAL A 55 18.57 0.41 29.09
N PHE A 56 19.51 0.99 29.84
CA PHE A 56 20.84 0.40 30.07
C PHE A 56 20.79 -0.93 30.83
N SER A 57 19.82 -1.09 31.72
CA SER A 57 19.64 -2.33 32.50
C SER A 57 19.00 -3.47 31.70
N LEU A 58 18.37 -3.17 30.55
CA LEU A 58 17.71 -4.15 29.71
C LEU A 58 18.69 -4.77 28.71
N HIS A 59 18.63 -6.09 28.56
CA HIS A 59 19.53 -6.84 27.69
C HIS A 59 18.88 -7.29 26.37
N LYS A 60 17.56 -7.10 26.21
CA LYS A 60 16.82 -7.51 25.01
C LYS A 60 16.24 -6.30 24.29
N GLU A 61 16.49 -6.22 22.99
CA GLU A 61 16.00 -5.14 22.12
C GLU A 61 14.46 -5.02 22.17
N SER A 62 13.73 -6.15 22.17
CA SER A 62 12.27 -6.15 22.25
C SER A 62 11.74 -5.56 23.56
N GLN A 63 12.47 -5.72 24.67
CA GLN A 63 12.10 -5.13 25.96
C GLN A 63 12.34 -3.62 25.96
N ILE A 64 13.47 -3.18 25.39
CA ILE A 64 13.79 -1.75 25.23
C ILE A 64 12.73 -1.09 24.35
N ARG A 65 12.37 -1.72 23.22
CA ARG A 65 11.31 -1.27 22.31
C ARG A 65 9.99 -1.08 23.03
N LEU A 66 9.51 -2.12 23.74
CA LEU A 66 8.26 -2.06 24.49
C LEU A 66 8.29 -0.97 25.58
N LEU A 67 9.42 -0.81 26.27
CA LEU A 67 9.58 0.22 27.30
C LEU A 67 9.46 1.61 26.69
N VAL A 68 10.24 1.90 25.64
CA VAL A 68 10.25 3.20 24.94
C VAL A 68 8.86 3.54 24.41
N GLN A 69 8.18 2.58 23.77
CA GLN A 69 6.81 2.77 23.27
C GLN A 69 5.80 3.08 24.38
N LYS A 70 5.92 2.41 25.54
CA LYS A 70 5.05 2.68 26.70
C LYS A 70 5.24 4.10 27.25
N TYR A 71 6.49 4.54 27.39
CA TYR A 71 6.77 5.92 27.81
C TYR A 71 6.21 6.93 26.81
N HIS A 72 6.48 6.73 25.52
CA HIS A 72 6.02 7.62 24.46
C HIS A 72 4.49 7.73 24.43
N SER A 73 3.79 6.60 24.46
CA SER A 73 2.33 6.54 24.50
C SER A 73 1.75 7.22 25.75
N ALA A 74 2.32 6.97 26.93
CA ALA A 74 1.84 7.56 28.18
C ALA A 74 2.03 9.09 28.18
N LEU A 75 3.18 9.58 27.71
CA LEU A 75 3.45 11.01 27.61
C LEU A 75 2.51 11.71 26.63
N ILE A 76 2.16 11.07 25.50
CA ILE A 76 1.14 11.60 24.57
C ILE A 76 -0.21 11.74 25.26
N ILE A 77 -0.64 10.72 26.02
CA ILE A 77 -1.93 10.75 26.72
C ILE A 77 -1.96 11.91 27.73
N LEU A 78 -0.87 12.08 28.50
CA LEU A 78 -0.75 13.18 29.46
C LEU A 78 -0.76 14.55 28.75
N LEU A 79 -0.05 14.66 27.63
CA LEU A 79 0.00 15.89 26.84
C LEU A 79 -1.38 16.26 26.29
N ASP A 80 -2.09 15.30 25.70
CA ASP A 80 -3.46 15.50 25.21
C ASP A 80 -4.39 15.96 26.33
N THR A 81 -4.25 15.37 27.52
CA THR A 81 -5.06 15.70 28.69
C THR A 81 -4.83 17.15 29.13
N VAL A 82 -3.58 17.58 29.25
CA VAL A 82 -3.25 18.98 29.57
C VAL A 82 -3.75 19.93 28.49
N MET A 83 -3.63 19.54 27.22
CA MET A 83 -4.15 20.33 26.10
C MET A 83 -5.67 20.50 26.14
N ALA A 84 -6.42 19.46 26.51
CA ALA A 84 -7.86 19.52 26.68
C ALA A 84 -8.26 20.46 27.84
N TYR A 85 -7.53 20.43 28.95
CA TYR A 85 -7.81 21.32 30.09
C TYR A 85 -7.63 22.80 29.75
N ARG A 86 -6.76 23.15 28.79
CA ARG A 86 -6.58 24.55 28.35
C ARG A 86 -7.82 25.14 27.69
N GLU A 87 -8.77 24.32 27.25
CA GLU A 87 -10.04 24.78 26.70
C GLU A 87 -11.08 25.07 27.80
N ASP A 88 -10.81 24.67 29.05
CA ASP A 88 -11.67 24.93 30.19
C ASP A 88 -11.47 26.36 30.76
N LYS A 89 -12.56 26.97 31.23
CA LYS A 89 -12.56 28.32 31.81
C LYS A 89 -11.65 28.44 33.02
N ALA A 90 -11.45 27.37 33.79
CA ALA A 90 -10.58 27.38 34.95
C ALA A 90 -9.11 27.68 34.58
N PHE A 91 -8.70 27.34 33.35
CA PHE A 91 -7.36 27.57 32.83
C PHE A 91 -7.18 28.92 32.13
N GLU A 92 -8.21 29.78 32.10
CA GLU A 92 -8.10 31.17 31.61
C GLU A 92 -7.28 32.05 32.56
N HIS A 93 -7.23 31.71 33.85
CA HIS A 93 -6.44 32.45 34.85
C HIS A 93 -4.94 32.29 34.58
N SER A 94 -4.18 33.39 34.70
CA SER A 94 -2.77 33.47 34.28
C SER A 94 -1.88 32.40 34.93
N ASP A 95 -2.04 32.15 36.22
CA ASP A 95 -1.23 31.18 36.97
C ASP A 95 -1.48 29.72 36.50
N TYR A 96 -2.73 29.29 36.31
CA TYR A 96 -3.05 27.95 35.79
C TYR A 96 -2.61 27.79 34.33
N SER A 97 -2.82 28.82 33.51
CA SER A 97 -2.31 28.84 32.14
C SER A 97 -0.78 28.72 32.09
N ASN A 98 -0.06 29.36 33.02
CA ASN A 98 1.39 29.27 33.10
C ASN A 98 1.84 27.86 33.49
N LEU A 99 1.23 27.25 34.51
CA LEU A 99 1.53 25.87 34.89
C LEU A 99 1.25 24.90 33.73
N ALA A 100 0.11 25.03 33.05
CA ALA A 100 -0.22 24.20 31.89
C ALA A 100 0.80 24.36 30.75
N LYS A 101 1.25 25.59 30.46
CA LYS A 101 2.32 25.83 29.46
C LYS A 101 3.63 25.15 29.86
N THR A 102 4.02 25.24 31.14
CA THR A 102 5.23 24.57 31.62
C THR A 102 5.12 23.06 31.53
N LEU A 103 3.97 22.48 31.90
CA LEU A 103 3.73 21.05 31.77
C LEU A 103 3.79 20.58 30.31
N ILE A 104 3.17 21.32 29.38
CA ILE A 104 3.27 21.05 27.95
C ILE A 104 4.74 21.07 27.51
N SER A 105 5.51 22.09 27.91
CA SER A 105 6.93 22.18 27.57
C SER A 105 7.74 21.01 28.13
N CYS A 106 7.46 20.59 29.37
CA CYS A 106 8.12 19.44 30.00
C CYS A 106 7.80 18.13 29.27
N LEU A 107 6.53 17.92 28.92
CA LEU A 107 6.08 16.73 28.19
C LEU A 107 6.64 16.70 26.76
N ASP A 108 6.65 17.85 26.06
CA ASP A 108 7.29 17.99 24.75
C ASP A 108 8.80 17.72 24.82
N GLU A 109 9.48 18.18 25.87
CA GLU A 109 10.91 17.88 26.07
C GLU A 109 11.16 16.38 26.28
N LEU A 110 10.33 15.71 27.08
CA LEU A 110 10.41 14.26 27.28
C LEU A 110 10.15 13.50 25.98
N LEU A 111 9.13 13.89 25.22
CA LEU A 111 8.81 13.28 23.94
C LEU A 111 9.95 13.49 22.94
N PHE A 112 10.46 14.72 22.83
CA PHE A 112 11.61 15.03 21.97
C PHE A 112 12.86 14.24 22.36
N PHE A 113 13.13 14.10 23.66
CA PHE A 113 14.24 13.29 24.16
C PHE A 113 14.11 11.83 23.71
N ILE A 114 12.92 11.25 23.81
CA ILE A 114 12.65 9.88 23.37
C ILE A 114 12.79 9.75 21.86
N GLU A 115 12.16 10.65 21.10
CA GLU A 115 12.15 10.65 19.64
C GLU A 115 13.55 10.84 19.05
N ASN A 116 14.42 11.62 19.70
CA ASN A 116 15.78 11.86 19.22
C ASN A 116 16.75 10.74 19.61
N ARG A 117 16.67 10.24 20.85
CA ARG A 117 17.65 9.26 21.38
C ARG A 117 17.28 7.81 21.08
N PHE A 118 15.99 7.52 20.94
CA PHE A 118 15.45 6.16 20.82
C PHE A 118 14.59 5.99 19.56
N ALA A 119 14.84 6.78 18.51
CA ALA A 119 14.12 6.77 17.24
C ALA A 119 13.96 5.35 16.65
N ASP A 120 15.02 4.54 16.67
CA ASP A 120 15.02 3.18 16.12
C ASP A 120 14.07 2.21 16.84
N PHE A 121 13.72 2.55 18.08
CA PHE A 121 12.78 1.80 18.92
C PHE A 121 11.34 2.30 18.76
N LEU A 122 11.12 3.47 18.17
CA LEU A 122 9.79 3.97 17.82
C LEU A 122 9.37 3.48 16.43
N GLY A 123 8.18 2.90 16.35
CA GLY A 123 7.61 2.49 15.06
C GLY A 123 7.04 3.69 14.30
N LEU A 124 7.00 3.58 12.97
CA LEU A 124 6.30 4.57 12.13
C LEU A 124 4.78 4.61 12.37
N GLU A 125 4.24 3.57 13.01
CA GLU A 125 2.82 3.48 13.38
C GLU A 125 2.51 4.18 14.71
N GLU A 126 3.53 4.67 15.43
CA GLU A 126 3.30 5.42 16.66
C GLU A 126 2.61 6.75 16.34
N ARG A 127 1.74 7.17 17.27
CA ARG A 127 0.99 8.41 17.14
C ARG A 127 1.93 9.61 17.29
N VAL A 128 1.68 10.67 16.52
CA VAL A 128 2.43 11.92 16.63
C VAL A 128 1.86 12.76 17.78
N PRO A 129 2.70 13.34 18.66
CA PRO A 129 2.26 14.32 19.64
C PRO A 129 1.51 15.50 19.00
N VAL A 130 0.43 15.97 19.63
CA VAL A 130 -0.46 17.01 19.08
C VAL A 130 0.24 18.35 18.87
N THR A 131 1.18 18.70 19.74
CA THR A 131 2.05 19.88 19.67
C THR A 131 2.94 19.83 18.43
N TYR A 132 3.66 18.72 18.25
CA TYR A 132 4.53 18.50 17.11
C TYR A 132 3.75 18.43 15.78
N LEU A 133 2.59 17.78 15.78
CA LEU A 133 1.68 17.76 14.63
C LEU A 133 1.21 19.16 14.25
N ALA A 134 0.84 20.00 15.23
CA ALA A 134 0.40 21.36 14.99
C ALA A 134 1.50 22.24 14.37
N VAL A 135 2.73 22.15 14.87
CA VAL A 135 3.90 22.84 14.29
C VAL A 135 4.16 22.35 12.87
N SER A 136 4.20 21.02 12.68
CA SER A 136 4.46 20.41 11.37
C SER A 136 3.40 20.79 10.33
N ARG A 137 2.12 20.87 10.71
CA ARG A 137 1.04 21.33 9.82
C ARG A 137 1.22 22.79 9.41
N LYS A 138 1.64 23.67 10.33
CA LYS A 138 1.93 25.08 10.00
C LYS A 138 3.08 25.19 9.00
N GLU A 139 4.16 24.44 9.20
CA GLU A 139 5.30 24.41 8.26
C GLU A 139 4.90 23.87 6.89
N LEU A 140 4.15 22.76 6.87
CA LEU A 140 3.63 22.17 5.64
C LEU A 140 2.73 23.14 4.89
N LYS A 141 1.88 23.89 5.60
CA LYS A 141 1.01 24.91 5.00
C LYS A 141 1.82 25.98 4.27
N ILE A 142 2.83 26.54 4.93
CA ILE A 142 3.70 27.58 4.33
C ILE A 142 4.38 27.05 3.05
N LYS A 143 4.86 25.80 3.08
CA LYS A 143 5.47 25.17 1.90
C LYS A 143 4.44 24.92 0.80
N LEU A 144 3.26 24.42 1.15
CA LEU A 144 2.19 24.11 0.20
C LEU A 144 1.65 25.37 -0.50
N ASP A 145 1.47 26.48 0.23
CA ASP A 145 0.99 27.75 -0.33
C ASP A 145 1.96 28.30 -1.40
N ARG A 146 3.27 28.10 -1.19
CA ARG A 146 4.31 28.45 -2.18
C ARG A 146 4.27 27.51 -3.39
N LEU A 147 4.04 26.22 -3.15
CA LEU A 147 4.00 25.19 -4.21
C LEU A 147 2.76 25.28 -5.08
N GLN A 148 1.59 25.58 -4.50
CA GLN A 148 0.34 25.67 -5.23
C GLN A 148 0.45 26.63 -6.43
N LYS A 149 1.10 27.78 -6.24
CA LYS A 149 1.33 28.76 -7.31
C LYS A 149 2.22 28.22 -8.44
N LYS A 150 3.23 27.41 -8.10
CA LYS A 150 4.14 26.80 -9.08
C LYS A 150 3.45 25.65 -9.82
N LEU A 151 2.86 24.71 -9.08
CA LEU A 151 2.17 23.53 -9.63
C LEU A 151 1.05 23.90 -10.60
N VAL A 152 0.23 24.90 -10.29
CA VAL A 152 -0.84 25.36 -11.19
C VAL A 152 -0.27 26.00 -12.46
N LYS A 153 0.89 26.66 -12.37
CA LYS A 153 1.56 27.27 -13.54
C LYS A 153 2.22 26.21 -14.43
N ASP A 154 2.87 25.22 -13.82
CA ASP A 154 3.72 24.26 -14.52
C ASP A 154 2.93 23.04 -15.02
N VAL A 155 1.80 22.70 -14.37
CA VAL A 155 0.94 21.57 -14.74
C VAL A 155 -0.35 22.12 -15.35
N ALA A 156 -0.49 21.99 -16.67
CA ALA A 156 -1.64 22.44 -17.46
C ALA A 156 -2.91 21.59 -17.26
N ASP A 157 -3.11 21.00 -16.07
CA ASP A 157 -4.33 20.28 -15.67
C ASP A 157 -4.74 20.70 -14.24
N PRO A 158 -5.73 21.61 -14.12
CA PRO A 158 -6.25 22.05 -12.83
C PRO A 158 -6.94 20.95 -12.02
N CYS A 159 -7.57 19.96 -12.69
CA CYS A 159 -8.22 18.85 -12.01
C CYS A 159 -7.16 17.95 -11.37
N PHE A 160 -6.07 17.66 -12.09
CA PHE A 160 -5.00 16.82 -11.59
C PHE A 160 -4.27 17.44 -10.39
N THR A 161 -3.87 18.71 -10.52
CA THR A 161 -3.23 19.45 -9.42
C THR A 161 -4.17 19.61 -8.23
N GLY A 162 -5.46 19.84 -8.49
CA GLY A 162 -6.50 19.91 -7.47
C GLY A 162 -6.56 18.66 -6.59
N ILE A 163 -6.49 17.46 -7.17
CA ILE A 163 -6.52 16.20 -6.41
C ILE A 163 -5.38 16.12 -5.39
N VAL A 164 -4.16 16.47 -5.80
CA VAL A 164 -2.98 16.40 -4.92
C VAL A 164 -3.07 17.46 -3.82
N LEU A 165 -3.40 18.70 -4.20
CA LEU A 165 -3.50 19.82 -3.28
C LEU A 165 -4.62 19.61 -2.25
N GLU A 166 -5.79 19.11 -2.68
CA GLU A 166 -6.92 18.83 -1.79
C GLU A 166 -6.55 17.78 -0.73
N GLN A 167 -5.84 16.71 -1.11
CA GLN A 167 -5.39 15.70 -0.15
C GLN A 167 -4.43 16.27 0.91
N LEU A 168 -3.50 17.13 0.49
CA LEU A 168 -2.56 17.79 1.41
C LEU A 168 -3.27 18.83 2.30
N GLN A 169 -4.16 19.64 1.72
CA GLN A 169 -4.96 20.63 2.45
C GLN A 169 -5.90 19.97 3.46
N ARG A 170 -6.54 18.86 3.12
CA ARG A 170 -7.39 18.09 4.03
C ARG A 170 -6.61 17.62 5.26
N PHE A 171 -5.38 17.17 5.08
CA PHE A 171 -4.52 16.79 6.20
C PHE A 171 -4.10 17.98 7.06
N ILE A 172 -3.73 19.12 6.44
CA ILE A 172 -3.30 20.34 7.13
C ILE A 172 -4.44 20.96 7.93
N ASN A 173 -5.65 20.98 7.36
CA ASN A 173 -6.82 21.63 7.94
C ASN A 173 -7.66 20.69 8.82
N SER A 174 -7.28 19.42 8.95
CA SER A 174 -7.99 18.47 9.81
C SER A 174 -7.97 18.94 11.27
N ARG A 175 -9.15 19.04 11.88
CA ARG A 175 -9.28 19.21 13.32
C ARG A 175 -9.12 17.90 14.08
N ASN A 176 -9.29 16.77 13.39
CA ASN A 176 -9.04 15.47 13.97
C ASN A 176 -7.52 15.23 14.03
N ASN A 177 -7.03 15.11 15.27
CA ASN A 177 -5.64 14.80 15.60
C ASN A 177 -5.48 13.35 16.07
N GLU A 178 -6.60 12.66 16.30
CA GLU A 178 -6.61 11.28 16.77
C GLU A 178 -6.16 10.35 15.65
N GLY A 179 -5.19 9.50 15.96
CA GLY A 179 -4.73 8.44 15.05
C GLY A 179 -3.76 8.89 13.95
N VAL A 180 -3.27 10.13 13.93
CA VAL A 180 -2.21 10.52 12.99
C VAL A 180 -0.88 9.93 13.44
N THR A 181 -0.28 9.09 12.60
CA THR A 181 0.99 8.40 12.88
C THR A 181 2.20 9.11 12.29
N PHE A 182 3.41 8.75 12.73
CA PHE A 182 4.64 9.25 12.11
C PHE A 182 4.71 8.92 10.62
N ARG A 183 4.26 7.73 10.21
CA ARG A 183 4.15 7.33 8.80
C ARG A 183 3.33 8.34 8.02
N ASP A 184 2.15 8.69 8.55
CA ASP A 184 1.25 9.65 7.91
C ASP A 184 1.89 11.02 7.71
N LEU A 185 2.53 11.54 8.76
CA LEU A 185 3.18 12.84 8.73
C LEU A 185 4.40 12.85 7.80
N LEU A 186 5.27 11.86 7.91
CA LEU A 186 6.51 11.76 7.13
C LEU A 186 6.22 11.58 5.65
N TYR A 187 5.21 10.78 5.28
CA TYR A 187 4.78 10.64 3.90
C TYR A 187 4.44 12.00 3.27
N ARG A 188 3.66 12.82 3.99
CA ARG A 188 3.18 14.11 3.49
C ARG A 188 4.28 15.16 3.46
N ARG A 189 5.21 15.12 4.42
CA ARG A 189 6.45 15.92 4.38
C ARG A 189 7.30 15.58 3.17
N GLU A 190 7.49 14.29 2.90
CA GLU A 190 8.27 13.83 1.77
C GLU A 190 7.60 14.17 0.44
N LEU A 191 6.27 13.99 0.34
CA LEU A 191 5.52 14.37 -0.85
C LEU A 191 5.67 15.87 -1.15
N VAL A 192 5.48 16.75 -0.15
CA VAL A 192 5.68 18.20 -0.31
C VAL A 192 7.11 18.52 -0.72
N HIS A 193 8.10 17.85 -0.13
CA HIS A 193 9.50 18.04 -0.49
C HIS A 193 9.77 17.66 -1.95
N LYS A 194 9.32 16.48 -2.39
CA LYS A 194 9.50 16.02 -3.78
C LYS A 194 8.72 16.85 -4.79
N LEU A 195 7.56 17.39 -4.42
CA LEU A 195 6.81 18.33 -5.25
C LEU A 195 7.58 19.64 -5.47
N ASP A 196 8.34 20.13 -4.48
CA ASP A 196 9.20 21.31 -4.65
C ASP A 196 10.41 21.04 -5.57
N LEU A 197 10.87 19.79 -5.61
CA LEU A 197 11.93 19.36 -6.53
C LEU A 197 11.42 19.15 -7.96
N LEU A 198 10.12 18.88 -8.13
CA LEU A 198 9.50 18.53 -9.42
C LEU A 198 9.62 19.64 -10.48
N GLY A 199 9.82 20.90 -10.07
CA GLY A 199 9.96 22.06 -10.96
C GLY A 199 11.39 22.35 -11.46
N LYS A 200 12.32 21.38 -11.37
CA LYS A 200 13.74 21.57 -11.76
C LYS A 200 14.24 20.64 -12.87
N GLY A 201 13.39 19.78 -13.42
CA GLY A 201 13.78 18.80 -14.45
C GLY A 201 13.18 19.11 -15.81
N ASP A 202 14.00 19.05 -16.86
CA ASP A 202 13.57 19.18 -18.25
C ASP A 202 12.54 18.10 -18.64
N ASN A 203 11.56 18.56 -19.42
CA ASN A 203 10.42 17.84 -19.98
C ASN A 203 10.62 16.32 -20.17
N ARG A 204 9.86 15.52 -19.41
CA ARG A 204 9.61 14.11 -19.73
C ARG A 204 8.31 13.95 -20.53
N THR A 205 8.39 13.07 -21.51
CA THR A 205 7.48 12.81 -22.63
C THR A 205 5.98 12.64 -22.28
N SER A 206 5.16 13.53 -22.86
CA SER A 206 3.76 13.48 -23.37
C SER A 206 2.61 12.72 -22.65
N ILE A 207 2.82 11.67 -21.85
CA ILE A 207 1.70 10.91 -21.21
C ILE A 207 1.92 10.72 -19.70
N TYR A 208 3.14 10.37 -19.30
CA TYR A 208 3.55 10.33 -17.90
C TYR A 208 4.27 11.64 -17.59
N SER A 209 3.51 12.63 -17.13
CA SER A 209 4.13 13.84 -16.59
C SER A 209 5.00 13.47 -15.39
N ALA A 210 6.02 14.29 -15.11
CA ALA A 210 6.87 14.12 -13.92
C ALA A 210 6.03 13.95 -12.65
N LEU A 211 4.89 14.64 -12.55
CA LEU A 211 3.97 14.52 -11.43
C LEU A 211 3.34 13.12 -11.35
N ASN A 212 2.90 12.53 -12.47
CA ASN A 212 2.41 11.14 -12.48
C ASN A 212 3.49 10.15 -12.03
N GLU A 213 4.70 10.28 -12.58
CA GLU A 213 5.83 9.42 -12.17
C GLU A 213 6.10 9.54 -10.67
N LEU A 214 6.08 10.76 -10.12
CA LEU A 214 6.27 11.00 -8.69
C LEU A 214 5.16 10.35 -7.85
N LEU A 215 3.89 10.55 -8.20
CA LEU A 215 2.77 10.01 -7.44
C LEU A 215 2.75 8.47 -7.51
N ILE A 216 3.13 7.88 -8.65
CA ILE A 216 3.27 6.44 -8.80
C ILE A 216 4.43 5.91 -7.96
N TYR A 217 5.58 6.59 -8.01
CA TYR A 217 6.74 6.27 -7.19
C TYR A 217 6.42 6.29 -5.71
N MET A 218 5.70 7.32 -5.25
CA MET A 218 5.29 7.51 -3.86
C MET A 218 4.09 6.63 -3.48
N ASN A 219 3.55 5.79 -4.37
CA ASN A 219 2.33 5.00 -4.14
C ASN A 219 1.18 5.86 -3.57
N PHE A 220 0.84 6.93 -4.29
CA PHE A 220 -0.25 7.84 -3.94
C PHE A 220 -1.61 7.16 -4.20
N ASN A 221 -1.94 6.15 -3.41
CA ASN A 221 -3.11 5.28 -3.58
C ASN A 221 -4.44 5.96 -3.17
N SER A 222 -4.58 7.26 -3.39
CA SER A 222 -5.85 7.94 -3.19
C SER A 222 -6.87 7.51 -4.26
N ARG A 223 -8.11 7.25 -3.82
CA ARG A 223 -9.21 6.87 -4.73
C ARG A 223 -9.46 7.91 -5.81
N HIS A 224 -9.33 9.20 -5.47
CA HIS A 224 -9.50 10.30 -6.41
C HIS A 224 -8.43 10.27 -7.52
N TYR A 225 -7.17 10.06 -7.15
CA TYR A 225 -6.09 9.95 -8.12
C TYR A 225 -6.22 8.71 -9.00
N ILE A 226 -6.50 7.54 -8.41
CA ILE A 226 -6.70 6.29 -9.16
C ILE A 226 -7.79 6.46 -10.22
N ARG A 227 -8.94 7.03 -9.83
CA ARG A 227 -10.07 7.28 -10.74
C ARG A 227 -9.71 8.27 -11.83
N TYR A 228 -9.02 9.36 -11.48
CA TYR A 228 -8.54 10.33 -12.46
C TYR A 228 -7.58 9.67 -13.46
N PHE A 229 -6.57 8.96 -12.97
CA PHE A 229 -5.54 8.32 -13.80
C PHE A 229 -6.13 7.29 -14.77
N THR A 230 -6.97 6.37 -14.26
CA THR A 230 -7.64 5.35 -15.09
C THR A 230 -8.59 5.97 -16.10
N ARG A 231 -9.35 7.00 -15.72
CA ARG A 231 -10.24 7.71 -16.66
C ARG A 231 -9.47 8.43 -17.75
N THR A 232 -8.40 9.15 -17.43
CA THR A 232 -7.59 9.85 -18.43
C THR A 232 -6.97 8.88 -19.43
N LEU A 233 -6.56 7.69 -18.98
CA LEU A 233 -6.10 6.63 -19.88
C LEU A 233 -7.25 6.06 -20.72
N ALA A 234 -8.38 5.72 -20.11
CA ALA A 234 -9.55 5.20 -20.80
C ALA A 234 -10.05 6.16 -21.88
N ASP A 235 -10.18 7.45 -21.55
CA ASP A 235 -10.62 8.49 -22.48
C ASP A 235 -9.66 8.57 -23.68
N LYS A 236 -8.33 8.51 -23.46
CA LYS A 236 -7.35 8.48 -24.56
C LYS A 236 -7.49 7.23 -25.42
N ILE A 237 -7.56 6.05 -24.83
CA ILE A 237 -7.68 4.79 -25.57
C ILE A 237 -9.00 4.76 -26.35
N ASN A 238 -10.10 5.21 -25.75
CA ASN A 238 -11.42 5.21 -26.38
C ASN A 238 -11.55 6.18 -27.56
N THR A 239 -10.62 7.13 -27.74
CA THR A 239 -10.58 7.97 -28.96
C THR A 239 -10.13 7.19 -30.20
N LEU A 240 -9.41 6.08 -30.03
CA LEU A 240 -9.03 5.21 -31.14
C LEU A 240 -10.28 4.52 -31.67
N GLU A 241 -10.50 4.48 -32.98
CA GLU A 241 -11.72 3.89 -33.54
C GLU A 241 -11.65 2.36 -33.56
N ASP A 242 -10.47 1.82 -33.89
CA ASP A 242 -10.28 0.38 -34.03
C ASP A 242 -10.05 -0.32 -32.68
N LYS A 243 -10.72 -1.47 -32.50
CA LYS A 243 -10.62 -2.28 -31.28
C LYS A 243 -9.25 -2.94 -31.13
N ALA A 244 -8.58 -3.29 -32.24
CA ALA A 244 -7.24 -3.87 -32.15
C ALA A 244 -6.21 -2.79 -31.78
N GLU A 245 -6.31 -1.59 -32.36
CA GLU A 245 -5.48 -0.44 -31.95
C GLU A 245 -5.67 -0.07 -30.47
N ARG A 246 -6.91 -0.12 -29.95
CA ARG A 246 -7.18 0.06 -28.51
C ARG A 246 -6.47 -0.97 -27.64
N LEU A 247 -6.50 -2.24 -28.06
CA LEU A 247 -5.88 -3.34 -27.33
C LEU A 247 -4.35 -3.21 -27.32
N ASP A 248 -3.75 -2.87 -28.46
CA ASP A 248 -2.31 -2.62 -28.56
C ASP A 248 -1.88 -1.43 -27.68
N SER A 249 -2.67 -0.35 -27.68
CA SER A 249 -2.44 0.82 -26.82
C SER A 249 -2.52 0.47 -25.32
N LEU A 250 -3.50 -0.36 -24.92
CA LEU A 250 -3.60 -0.86 -23.54
C LEU A 250 -2.39 -1.70 -23.14
N HIS A 251 -1.95 -2.63 -23.99
CA HIS A 251 -0.75 -3.43 -23.71
C HIS A 251 0.49 -2.57 -23.59
N PHE A 252 0.65 -1.57 -24.47
CA PHE A 252 1.76 -0.63 -24.42
C PHE A 252 1.78 0.15 -23.10
N HIS A 253 0.66 0.78 -22.71
CA HIS A 253 0.59 1.54 -21.47
C HIS A 253 0.67 0.65 -20.22
N TYR A 254 0.14 -0.58 -20.27
CA TYR A 254 0.30 -1.52 -19.17
C TYR A 254 1.77 -1.91 -18.97
N LYS A 255 2.50 -2.15 -20.06
CA LYS A 255 3.95 -2.41 -20.01
C LYS A 255 4.69 -1.22 -19.41
N GLU A 256 4.46 -0.01 -19.88
CA GLU A 256 5.08 1.21 -19.32
C GLU A 256 4.79 1.36 -17.83
N PHE A 257 3.52 1.22 -17.44
CA PHE A 257 3.09 1.34 -16.06
C PHE A 257 3.77 0.32 -15.14
N ARG A 258 3.91 -0.94 -15.58
CA ARG A 258 4.59 -1.97 -14.80
C ARG A 258 6.07 -1.67 -14.60
N GLN A 259 6.71 -1.03 -15.58
CA GLN A 259 8.13 -0.66 -15.54
C GLN A 259 8.43 0.53 -14.63
N LEU A 260 7.44 1.39 -14.35
CA LEU A 260 7.60 2.51 -13.42
C LEU A 260 8.03 2.01 -12.03
N GLN A 261 8.96 2.68 -11.37
CA GLN A 261 9.39 2.28 -10.04
C GLN A 261 8.36 2.71 -8.98
N CYS A 262 8.17 1.89 -7.95
CA CYS A 262 7.32 2.22 -6.81
C CYS A 262 8.10 1.93 -5.53
N HIS A 263 8.12 2.91 -4.61
CA HIS A 263 8.86 2.80 -3.37
C HIS A 263 8.12 1.87 -2.40
N GLN A 264 8.78 0.81 -1.94
CA GLN A 264 8.14 -0.26 -1.18
C GLN A 264 7.59 0.19 0.18
N ASN A 265 8.19 1.21 0.79
CA ASN A 265 7.86 1.66 2.16
C ASN A 265 7.07 2.98 2.21
N MET A 266 6.63 3.50 1.07
CA MET A 266 5.84 4.74 1.02
C MET A 266 4.47 4.40 0.46
N ILE A 267 3.42 4.57 1.27
CA ILE A 267 2.01 4.37 0.89
C ILE A 267 1.19 5.45 1.59
N LEU A 268 0.35 6.16 0.84
CA LEU A 268 -0.48 7.23 1.41
C LEU A 268 -1.55 6.68 2.37
N PHE A 269 -2.23 5.61 1.98
CA PHE A 269 -3.24 4.93 2.78
C PHE A 269 -2.85 3.45 2.97
N PRO A 270 -2.10 3.10 4.03
CA PRO A 270 -1.63 1.74 4.26
C PRO A 270 -2.74 0.70 4.41
N GLN A 271 -3.94 1.12 4.82
CA GLN A 271 -5.11 0.23 4.97
C GLN A 271 -5.76 -0.12 3.63
N GLN A 272 -5.36 0.53 2.53
CA GLN A 272 -5.89 0.32 1.19
C GLN A 272 -4.87 -0.44 0.32
N GLN A 273 -5.36 -1.05 -0.76
CA GLN A 273 -4.47 -1.69 -1.73
C GLN A 273 -3.52 -0.66 -2.37
N GLY A 274 -2.31 -1.11 -2.71
CA GLY A 274 -1.32 -0.28 -3.37
C GLY A 274 -1.76 0.14 -4.77
N LEU A 275 -1.35 1.33 -5.18
CA LEU A 275 -1.66 1.94 -6.47
C LEU A 275 -1.33 1.01 -7.65
N LYS A 276 -0.14 0.40 -7.64
CA LYS A 276 0.29 -0.54 -8.68
C LYS A 276 -0.64 -1.74 -8.83
N THR A 277 -1.12 -2.28 -7.71
CA THR A 277 -2.04 -3.42 -7.72
C THR A 277 -3.40 -3.01 -8.27
N VAL A 278 -3.97 -1.91 -7.78
CA VAL A 278 -5.30 -1.45 -8.22
C VAL A 278 -5.31 -1.11 -9.71
N VAL A 279 -4.34 -0.32 -10.16
CA VAL A 279 -4.25 0.10 -11.57
C VAL A 279 -3.82 -1.06 -12.47
N GLY A 280 -2.92 -1.94 -12.01
CA GLY A 280 -2.54 -3.15 -12.75
C GLY A 280 -3.72 -4.08 -12.98
N ASN A 281 -4.54 -4.31 -11.95
CA ASN A 281 -5.77 -5.08 -12.09
C ASN A 281 -6.72 -4.41 -13.10
N TRP A 282 -6.87 -3.07 -13.05
CA TRP A 282 -7.70 -2.36 -14.03
C TRP A 282 -7.25 -2.64 -15.48
N PHE A 283 -5.95 -2.54 -15.77
CA PHE A 283 -5.42 -2.88 -17.11
C PHE A 283 -5.76 -4.32 -17.52
N GLU A 284 -5.58 -5.29 -16.62
CA GLU A 284 -5.87 -6.70 -16.90
C GLU A 284 -7.35 -6.93 -17.23
N HIS A 285 -8.25 -6.26 -16.51
CA HIS A 285 -9.69 -6.36 -16.77
C HIS A 285 -10.07 -5.71 -18.11
N GLU A 286 -9.54 -4.53 -18.44
CA GLU A 286 -9.80 -3.85 -19.71
C GLU A 286 -9.28 -4.64 -20.91
N ILE A 287 -8.05 -5.16 -20.83
CA ILE A 287 -7.45 -6.03 -21.85
C ILE A 287 -8.34 -7.27 -22.04
N THR A 288 -8.68 -7.97 -20.96
CA THR A 288 -9.51 -9.17 -21.01
C THR A 288 -10.90 -8.88 -21.60
N TYR A 289 -11.49 -7.72 -21.27
CA TYR A 289 -12.79 -7.31 -21.76
C TYR A 289 -12.77 -7.08 -23.29
N LEU A 290 -11.78 -6.35 -23.80
CA LEU A 290 -11.65 -6.09 -25.22
C LEU A 290 -11.29 -7.35 -26.02
N GLU A 291 -10.39 -8.20 -25.50
CA GLU A 291 -10.07 -9.50 -26.10
C GLU A 291 -11.33 -10.35 -26.28
N LYS A 292 -12.15 -10.48 -25.22
CA LYS A 292 -13.42 -11.23 -25.28
C LYS A 292 -14.39 -10.61 -26.28
N THR A 293 -14.50 -9.28 -26.30
CA THR A 293 -15.41 -8.57 -27.21
C THR A 293 -14.99 -8.71 -28.67
N LEU A 294 -13.69 -8.79 -28.95
CA LEU A 294 -13.14 -9.10 -30.28
C LEU A 294 -13.46 -10.53 -30.71
N THR A 295 -13.40 -11.50 -29.80
CA THR A 295 -13.75 -12.90 -30.12
C THR A 295 -15.24 -13.16 -30.33
N LEU A 296 -16.12 -12.28 -29.82
CA LEU A 296 -17.59 -12.44 -29.87
C LEU A 296 -18.25 -11.79 -31.10
N HIS A 297 -17.56 -10.92 -31.83
CA HIS A 297 -18.04 -10.32 -33.08
C HIS A 297 -17.28 -10.84 -34.31
N PRO A 298 -17.63 -12.01 -34.86
CA PRO A 298 -17.32 -12.30 -36.26
C PRO A 298 -18.39 -11.64 -37.13
N ASP A 299 -18.29 -10.34 -37.42
CA ASP A 299 -19.22 -9.73 -38.39
C ASP A 299 -18.95 -10.27 -39.82
N PRO A 300 -20.01 -10.44 -40.63
CA PRO A 300 -19.97 -11.18 -41.88
C PRO A 300 -19.32 -10.35 -43.00
N VAL A 301 -18.30 -10.95 -43.62
CA VAL A 301 -17.85 -10.77 -45.02
C VAL A 301 -18.21 -9.43 -45.68
N ARG A 302 -17.24 -8.53 -45.81
CA ARG A 302 -17.07 -7.75 -47.05
C ARG A 302 -15.61 -7.39 -47.28
N GLY A 303 -15.15 -7.79 -48.46
CA GLY A 303 -13.76 -7.98 -48.79
C GLY A 303 -12.90 -6.73 -48.80
N LEU A 304 -11.70 -6.89 -48.27
CA LEU A 304 -10.48 -6.42 -48.92
C LEU A 304 -9.44 -7.54 -48.79
N LYS A 305 -9.06 -8.12 -49.92
CA LYS A 305 -7.88 -8.98 -50.03
C LYS A 305 -6.67 -8.14 -49.60
N LYS A 306 -6.18 -8.34 -48.38
CA LYS A 306 -4.80 -8.05 -48.04
C LYS A 306 -4.21 -9.34 -47.48
N VAL A 307 -3.34 -9.92 -48.29
CA VAL A 307 -2.46 -11.01 -47.89
C VAL A 307 -1.57 -10.46 -46.77
N MET A 308 -1.98 -10.73 -45.53
CA MET A 308 -1.11 -10.64 -44.37
C MET A 308 -1.24 -11.98 -43.66
N THR A 309 -0.19 -12.77 -43.81
CA THR A 309 0.07 -14.02 -43.10
C THR A 309 -0.19 -13.84 -41.60
N PRO A 310 -1.03 -14.68 -40.96
CA PRO A 310 -1.25 -14.60 -39.53
C PRO A 310 0.05 -14.95 -38.81
N LEU A 311 0.53 -14.05 -37.94
CA LEU A 311 1.50 -14.43 -36.94
C LEU A 311 0.85 -15.42 -35.98
N SER A 312 1.17 -16.69 -36.23
CA SER A 312 1.19 -17.82 -35.30
C SER A 312 -0.11 -18.12 -34.54
N VAL A 313 -1.06 -18.76 -35.24
CA VAL A 313 -1.75 -19.89 -34.62
C VAL A 313 -0.64 -20.87 -34.22
N ALA A 314 -0.38 -21.01 -32.91
CA ALA A 314 0.58 -22.00 -32.42
C ALA A 314 0.26 -23.34 -33.11
N LYS A 315 1.20 -23.85 -33.92
CA LYS A 315 1.01 -25.11 -34.66
C LYS A 315 0.81 -26.22 -33.61
N LYS A 316 -0.45 -26.58 -33.36
CA LYS A 316 -0.80 -27.65 -32.43
C LYS A 316 -0.19 -28.96 -32.92
N VAL A 317 0.32 -29.75 -31.99
CA VAL A 317 0.87 -31.07 -32.28
C VAL A 317 -0.29 -32.03 -32.49
N LYS A 318 -0.40 -32.59 -33.70
CA LYS A 318 -1.42 -33.59 -34.00
C LYS A 318 -0.98 -34.96 -33.47
N VAL A 319 -1.72 -35.48 -32.49
CA VAL A 319 -1.49 -36.78 -31.86
C VAL A 319 -2.51 -37.78 -32.39
N ASN A 320 -2.06 -38.93 -32.86
CA ASN A 320 -2.94 -39.94 -33.49
C ASN A 320 -3.57 -40.89 -32.47
N ILE A 321 -4.18 -40.32 -31.43
CA ILE A 321 -4.89 -41.04 -30.35
C ILE A 321 -6.18 -40.27 -30.00
N SER A 322 -7.15 -40.95 -29.39
CA SER A 322 -8.42 -40.34 -29.00
C SER A 322 -8.24 -39.36 -27.83
N THR A 323 -9.23 -38.48 -27.62
CA THR A 323 -9.24 -37.58 -26.46
C THR A 323 -9.25 -38.34 -25.13
N ASP A 324 -9.94 -39.48 -25.09
CA ASP A 324 -10.01 -40.35 -23.91
C ASP A 324 -8.65 -41.02 -23.64
N GLN A 325 -7.95 -41.47 -24.68
CA GLN A 325 -6.59 -42.02 -24.57
C GLN A 325 -5.57 -40.97 -24.10
N ILE A 326 -5.67 -39.72 -24.57
CA ILE A 326 -4.85 -38.60 -24.07
C ILE A 326 -5.09 -38.39 -22.58
N ALA A 327 -6.34 -38.43 -22.15
CA ALA A 327 -6.71 -38.24 -20.77
C ALA A 327 -6.09 -39.31 -19.86
N LEU A 328 -6.16 -40.58 -20.27
CA LEU A 328 -5.58 -41.71 -19.54
C LEU A 328 -4.05 -41.65 -19.53
N PHE A 329 -3.43 -41.28 -20.65
CA PHE A 329 -1.98 -41.16 -20.76
C PHE A 329 -1.42 -40.07 -19.85
N LEU A 330 -1.99 -38.85 -19.88
CA LEU A 330 -1.53 -37.74 -19.05
C LEU A 330 -1.71 -38.04 -17.55
N ARG A 331 -2.80 -38.72 -17.20
CA ARG A 331 -3.02 -39.19 -15.83
C ARG A 331 -2.00 -40.24 -15.40
N ALA A 332 -1.71 -41.23 -16.24
CA ALA A 332 -0.70 -42.24 -15.96
C ALA A 332 0.69 -41.64 -15.79
N CYS A 333 1.05 -40.62 -16.58
CA CYS A 333 2.33 -39.91 -16.45
C CYS A 333 2.44 -39.12 -15.12
N ASP A 334 1.37 -38.44 -14.70
CA ASP A 334 1.31 -37.70 -13.43
C ASP A 334 1.37 -38.66 -12.23
N GLU A 335 0.55 -39.71 -12.22
CA GLU A 335 0.50 -40.71 -11.13
C GLU A 335 1.80 -41.53 -11.03
N SER A 336 2.46 -41.80 -12.15
CA SER A 336 3.78 -42.45 -12.18
C SER A 336 4.94 -41.49 -11.89
N ARG A 337 4.65 -40.22 -11.58
CA ARG A 337 5.63 -39.15 -11.31
C ARG A 337 6.66 -38.94 -12.43
N LEU A 338 6.28 -39.21 -13.68
CA LEU A 338 7.08 -38.87 -14.85
C LEU A 338 7.02 -37.36 -15.17
N ILE A 339 6.00 -36.67 -14.65
CA ILE A 339 5.79 -35.23 -14.80
C ILE A 339 5.70 -34.61 -13.41
N GLU A 340 6.48 -33.55 -13.16
CA GLU A 340 6.41 -32.79 -11.91
C GLU A 340 5.44 -31.60 -12.05
N ALA A 341 4.25 -31.71 -11.48
CA ALA A 341 3.26 -30.63 -11.44
C ALA A 341 2.61 -30.51 -10.05
N ARG A 342 2.06 -29.33 -9.71
CA ARG A 342 1.41 -29.11 -8.39
C ARG A 342 0.03 -29.78 -8.30
N SER A 343 -0.56 -30.16 -9.44
CA SER A 343 -1.82 -30.91 -9.51
C SER A 343 -2.05 -31.49 -10.90
N LEU A 344 -2.84 -32.56 -10.99
CA LEU A 344 -3.32 -33.12 -12.26
C LEU A 344 -4.00 -32.06 -13.13
N SER A 345 -4.77 -31.14 -12.54
CA SER A 345 -5.42 -30.03 -13.26
C SER A 345 -4.42 -29.15 -14.01
N GLN A 346 -3.24 -28.92 -13.41
CA GLN A 346 -2.18 -28.12 -14.00
C GLN A 346 -1.57 -28.83 -15.21
N VAL A 347 -1.37 -30.15 -15.14
CA VAL A 347 -0.87 -30.97 -16.27
C VAL A 347 -1.77 -30.82 -17.48
N PHE A 348 -3.08 -30.98 -17.32
CA PHE A 348 -4.04 -30.89 -18.42
C PHE A 348 -4.13 -29.46 -18.97
N ARG A 349 -4.15 -28.45 -18.10
CA ARG A 349 -4.22 -27.04 -18.51
C ARG A 349 -2.98 -26.58 -19.29
N GLN A 350 -1.81 -27.15 -19.00
CA GLN A 350 -0.56 -26.79 -19.68
C GLN A 350 -0.34 -27.58 -20.97
N ILE A 351 -0.74 -28.85 -21.04
CA ILE A 351 -0.41 -29.72 -22.18
C ILE A 351 -1.52 -29.73 -23.24
N VAL A 352 -2.80 -29.87 -22.83
CA VAL A 352 -3.92 -30.09 -23.75
C VAL A 352 -4.13 -28.95 -24.77
N PRO A 353 -3.96 -27.65 -24.44
CA PRO A 353 -4.14 -26.56 -25.41
C PRO A 353 -3.21 -26.62 -26.63
N HIS A 354 -2.11 -27.36 -26.51
CA HIS A 354 -1.11 -27.52 -27.58
C HIS A 354 -1.32 -28.79 -28.42
N LEU A 355 -2.31 -29.63 -28.10
CA LEU A 355 -2.59 -30.89 -28.78
C LEU A 355 -3.83 -30.79 -29.68
N ALA A 356 -3.83 -31.60 -30.74
CA ALA A 356 -4.98 -31.85 -31.60
C ALA A 356 -5.09 -33.35 -31.89
N THR A 357 -6.31 -33.86 -32.04
CA THR A 357 -6.58 -35.25 -32.46
C THR A 357 -7.10 -35.28 -33.89
N PRO A 358 -7.13 -36.44 -34.57
CA PRO A 358 -7.74 -36.56 -35.90
C PRO A 358 -9.22 -36.17 -35.92
N ALA A 359 -9.93 -36.36 -34.81
CA ALA A 359 -11.36 -36.09 -34.69
C ALA A 359 -11.68 -34.67 -34.17
N LYS A 360 -10.79 -34.05 -33.38
CA LYS A 360 -10.99 -32.74 -32.76
C LYS A 360 -9.72 -31.91 -32.75
N THR A 361 -9.77 -30.73 -33.37
CA THR A 361 -8.68 -29.73 -33.43
C THR A 361 -8.60 -28.85 -32.18
N GLU A 362 -9.75 -28.56 -31.56
CA GLU A 362 -9.84 -27.85 -30.29
C GLU A 362 -10.19 -28.84 -29.17
N LEU A 363 -9.30 -28.97 -28.19
CA LEU A 363 -9.48 -29.82 -27.02
C LEU A 363 -9.68 -28.95 -25.78
N SER A 364 -10.82 -29.13 -25.10
CA SER A 364 -11.06 -28.51 -23.79
C SER A 364 -10.35 -29.31 -22.70
N TYR A 365 -9.37 -28.70 -22.02
CA TYR A 365 -8.62 -29.37 -20.94
C TYR A 365 -9.53 -29.88 -19.82
N ASP A 366 -10.62 -29.17 -19.50
CA ASP A 366 -11.60 -29.59 -18.50
C ASP A 366 -12.36 -30.84 -18.95
N SER A 367 -12.74 -30.90 -20.24
CA SER A 367 -13.39 -32.09 -20.80
C SER A 367 -12.44 -33.28 -20.86
N VAL A 368 -11.21 -33.09 -21.35
CA VAL A 368 -10.19 -34.16 -21.40
C VAL A 368 -9.89 -34.66 -19.98
N ARG A 369 -9.78 -33.78 -19.00
CA ARG A 369 -9.56 -34.18 -17.60
C ARG A 369 -10.71 -35.00 -17.05
N SER A 370 -11.96 -34.58 -17.27
CA SER A 370 -13.13 -35.31 -16.76
C SER A 370 -13.17 -36.76 -17.26
N LYS A 371 -12.74 -36.98 -18.51
CA LYS A 371 -12.64 -38.30 -19.14
C LYS A 371 -11.56 -39.20 -18.54
N SER A 372 -10.53 -38.64 -17.90
CA SER A 372 -9.49 -39.42 -17.21
C SER A 372 -10.00 -40.19 -16.00
N TYR A 373 -11.14 -39.78 -15.41
CA TYR A 373 -11.73 -40.43 -14.24
C TYR A 373 -12.62 -41.63 -14.59
N ASN A 374 -13.24 -41.61 -15.78
CA ASN A 374 -14.18 -42.64 -16.25
C ASN A 374 -13.61 -43.35 -17.47
N ALA A 375 -12.58 -44.17 -17.25
CA ALA A 375 -11.88 -44.89 -18.31
C ALA A 375 -12.71 -46.08 -18.83
N GLU A 376 -13.10 -46.05 -20.11
CA GLU A 376 -13.66 -47.23 -20.76
C GLU A 376 -12.59 -48.31 -20.97
N GLU A 377 -12.96 -49.59 -20.82
CA GLU A 377 -12.01 -50.71 -20.91
C GLU A 377 -11.34 -50.78 -22.30
N ARG A 378 -12.09 -50.40 -23.35
CA ARG A 378 -11.59 -50.32 -24.73
C ARG A 378 -10.47 -49.27 -24.89
N ASP A 379 -10.59 -48.12 -24.22
CA ASP A 379 -9.58 -47.06 -24.29
C ASP A 379 -8.31 -47.43 -23.51
N LYS A 380 -8.44 -48.20 -22.42
CA LYS A 380 -7.30 -48.76 -21.69
C LYS A 380 -6.53 -49.76 -22.53
N GLU A 381 -7.22 -50.73 -23.14
CA GLU A 381 -6.60 -51.73 -24.01
C GLU A 381 -5.89 -51.07 -25.20
N ALA A 382 -6.55 -50.10 -25.85
CA ALA A 382 -5.96 -49.35 -26.95
C ALA A 382 -4.71 -48.55 -26.53
N LEU A 383 -4.73 -47.92 -25.35
CA LEU A 383 -3.56 -47.20 -24.82
C LEU A 383 -2.42 -48.16 -24.46
N VAL A 384 -2.70 -49.33 -23.89
CA VAL A 384 -1.68 -50.35 -23.57
C VAL A 384 -0.99 -50.84 -24.85
N LEU A 385 -1.74 -51.11 -25.92
CA LEU A 385 -1.16 -51.50 -27.21
C LEU A 385 -0.27 -50.39 -27.80
N LEU A 386 -0.68 -49.14 -27.66
CA LEU A 386 0.12 -47.99 -28.11
C LEU A 386 1.43 -47.88 -27.31
N LEU A 387 1.37 -48.02 -25.99
CA LEU A 387 2.55 -48.00 -25.12
C LEU A 387 3.50 -49.17 -25.44
N GLN A 388 2.99 -50.37 -25.70
CA GLN A 388 3.80 -51.51 -26.15
C GLN A 388 4.51 -51.23 -27.48
N LYS A 389 3.82 -50.56 -28.43
CA LYS A 389 4.45 -50.13 -29.69
C LYS A 389 5.58 -49.14 -29.45
N ILE A 390 5.40 -48.19 -28.53
CA ILE A 390 6.44 -47.24 -28.12
C ILE A 390 7.63 -47.99 -27.49
N ILE A 391 7.38 -48.93 -26.57
CA ILE A 391 8.43 -49.75 -25.94
C ILE A 391 9.24 -50.51 -27.00
N THR A 392 8.58 -51.17 -27.95
CA THR A 392 9.27 -51.88 -29.04
C THR A 392 10.12 -50.94 -29.88
N LYS A 393 9.63 -49.72 -30.14
CA LYS A 393 10.39 -48.71 -30.89
C LYS A 393 11.60 -48.21 -30.10
N VAL A 394 11.45 -47.99 -28.79
CA VAL A 394 12.55 -47.60 -27.90
C VAL A 394 13.62 -48.68 -27.82
N LYS A 395 13.24 -49.97 -27.77
CA LYS A 395 14.18 -51.11 -27.83
C LYS A 395 14.93 -51.25 -29.17
N SER A 396 14.46 -50.57 -30.21
CA SER A 396 15.08 -50.57 -31.54
C SER A 396 16.02 -49.37 -31.77
N TYR A 397 16.05 -48.42 -30.85
CA TYR A 397 17.10 -47.40 -30.76
C TYR A 397 18.33 -48.02 -30.09
#